data_AF-A0A6S6RYZ1-F1
#
_entry.id   AF-A0A6S6RYZ1-F1
#
_cell.length_a   1.000
_cell.length_b   1.000
_cell.length_c   1.000
_cell.angle_alpha   90.00
_cell.angle_beta   90.00
_cell.angle_gamma   90.00
#
_symmetry.space_group_name_H-M   'P 1'
#
loop_
_entity.id
_entity.type
_entity.pdbx_description
1 polymer ?
#
loop_
_entity_poly.entity_id
_entity_poly.type
_entity_poly.pdbx_seq_one_letter_code
_entity_poly.pdbx_strand_id
1 'polypeptide(L)'
;MKSYTNIFFLGLLTILFAASCSNNDQPTVESTDLEGSAINLTRAGAQEEVLQVNFEGQMITLETADIVASAQKMNSADADAQDVSNLNAAFMSAEKEAQLLDVTFIMSDEPVENGMFIFGIEAKEAKSLKIEMFDEEGYAMVANNQFDITEGNNYKALNVNSLADGAYTFRLKDDAGKELDRTVTVKSAE
;
A
#
# COMPACT_ATOMS: atom_id res chain seq x y z
N MET A 1 -28.35 -9.38 -57.49
CA MET A 1 -28.52 -10.40 -56.43
C MET A 1 -27.17 -11.08 -56.23
N LYS A 2 -26.54 -10.89 -55.07
CA LYS A 2 -25.29 -11.55 -54.68
C LYS A 2 -25.59 -12.43 -53.47
N SER A 3 -25.38 -13.73 -53.62
CA SER A 3 -25.63 -14.76 -52.62
C SER A 3 -24.46 -14.83 -51.65
N TYR A 4 -24.74 -14.79 -50.34
CA TYR A 4 -23.79 -15.07 -49.28
C TYR A 4 -24.00 -16.52 -48.82
N THR A 5 -22.95 -17.32 -48.91
CA THR A 5 -22.91 -18.68 -48.34
C THR A 5 -21.75 -18.72 -47.36
N ASN A 6 -22.03 -18.54 -46.07
CA ASN A 6 -21.08 -18.84 -44.99
C ASN A 6 -21.46 -20.20 -44.40
N ILE A 7 -20.58 -21.17 -44.60
CA ILE A 7 -20.70 -22.53 -44.08
C ILE A 7 -20.18 -22.53 -42.65
N PHE A 8 -21.07 -22.91 -41.73
CA PHE A 8 -20.83 -23.15 -40.32
C PHE A 8 -20.03 -24.45 -40.19
N PHE A 9 -18.76 -24.40 -39.77
CA PHE A 9 -18.00 -25.59 -39.42
C PHE A 9 -17.90 -25.70 -37.90
N LEU A 10 -18.67 -26.65 -37.37
CA LEU A 10 -18.69 -27.09 -35.98
C LEU A 10 -17.47 -28.01 -35.76
N GLY A 11 -16.46 -27.52 -35.03
CA GLY A 11 -15.29 -28.30 -34.64
C GLY A 11 -15.36 -28.71 -33.17
N LEU A 12 -15.99 -29.85 -32.87
CA LEU A 12 -15.94 -30.49 -31.56
C LEU A 12 -14.68 -31.38 -31.53
N LEU A 13 -13.63 -30.96 -30.83
CA LEU A 13 -12.45 -31.78 -30.60
C LEU A 13 -12.44 -32.26 -29.13
N THR A 14 -12.79 -33.52 -28.95
CA THR A 14 -12.59 -34.27 -27.70
C THR A 14 -11.11 -34.63 -27.55
N ILE A 15 -10.48 -34.21 -26.46
CA ILE A 15 -9.19 -34.75 -26.02
C ILE A 15 -9.42 -35.56 -24.75
N LEU A 16 -9.32 -36.87 -24.89
CA LEU A 16 -9.14 -37.83 -23.79
C LEU A 16 -7.64 -37.88 -23.47
N PHE A 17 -7.26 -37.54 -22.24
CA PHE A 17 -5.98 -37.97 -21.68
C PHE A 17 -6.22 -39.02 -20.60
N ALA A 18 -5.52 -40.14 -20.79
CA ALA A 18 -5.51 -41.30 -19.92
C ALA A 18 -4.64 -41.07 -18.67
N ALA A 19 -5.02 -41.82 -17.64
CA ALA A 19 -4.38 -42.14 -16.37
C ALA A 19 -2.87 -41.83 -16.18
N SER A 20 -2.52 -41.34 -14.99
CA SER A 20 -1.48 -41.98 -14.16
C SER A 20 -1.69 -41.69 -12.68
N CYS A 21 -1.37 -42.69 -11.87
CA CYS A 21 -1.61 -42.80 -10.44
C CYS A 21 -0.69 -41.91 -9.59
N SER A 22 -1.26 -41.45 -8.47
CA SER A 22 -0.68 -41.47 -7.13
C SER A 22 0.83 -41.26 -7.00
N ASN A 23 1.21 -40.09 -6.50
CA ASN A 23 2.04 -40.01 -5.31
C ASN A 23 1.66 -38.73 -4.55
N ASN A 24 1.24 -38.95 -3.30
CA ASN A 24 1.24 -37.95 -2.23
C ASN A 24 2.63 -37.32 -2.18
N ASP A 25 2.72 -36.04 -2.49
CA ASP A 25 3.63 -35.05 -1.89
C ASP A 25 3.29 -33.72 -2.55
N GLN A 26 2.12 -33.21 -2.20
CA GLN A 26 1.81 -31.80 -2.41
C GLN A 26 2.54 -31.06 -1.28
N PRO A 27 3.46 -30.13 -1.56
CA PRO A 27 3.81 -29.16 -0.54
C PRO A 27 2.51 -28.39 -0.30
N THR A 28 1.94 -28.59 0.88
CA THR A 28 1.02 -27.64 1.47
C THR A 28 1.67 -26.28 1.34
N VAL A 29 1.18 -25.47 0.41
CA VAL A 29 1.23 -24.03 0.57
C VAL A 29 0.37 -23.81 1.79
N GLU A 30 1.01 -23.82 2.96
CA GLU A 30 0.43 -23.21 4.13
C GLU A 30 0.10 -21.79 3.70
N SER A 31 -1.18 -21.53 3.50
CA SER A 31 -1.72 -20.22 3.77
C SER A 31 -1.19 -19.88 5.15
N THR A 32 -0.18 -19.01 5.23
CA THR A 32 0.08 -18.29 6.46
C THR A 32 -1.11 -17.37 6.63
N ASP A 33 -2.20 -17.95 7.12
CA ASP A 33 -3.13 -17.26 8.00
C ASP A 33 -2.22 -16.60 9.03
N LEU A 34 -2.04 -15.29 8.90
CA LEU A 34 -1.50 -14.46 9.95
C LEU A 34 -2.54 -14.51 11.06
N GLU A 35 -2.53 -15.60 11.83
CA GLU A 35 -3.24 -15.72 13.09
C GLU A 35 -2.81 -14.53 13.94
N GLY A 36 -3.65 -13.49 13.95
CA GLY A 36 -4.29 -12.90 15.12
C GLY A 36 -3.43 -12.62 16.36
N SER A 37 -2.10 -12.63 16.23
CA SER A 37 -1.21 -12.16 17.27
C SER A 37 -1.18 -10.65 17.11
N ALA A 38 -2.11 -10.01 17.84
CA ALA A 38 -1.99 -8.63 18.23
C ALA A 38 -0.50 -8.32 18.44
N ILE A 39 0.05 -7.48 17.56
CA ILE A 39 1.44 -7.04 17.63
C ILE A 39 1.55 -6.25 18.93
N ASN A 40 1.86 -6.96 20.02
CA ASN A 40 2.21 -6.37 21.29
C ASN A 40 3.60 -5.75 21.08
N LEU A 41 3.62 -4.48 20.68
CA LEU A 41 4.79 -3.62 20.80
C LEU A 41 5.15 -3.51 22.29
N THR A 42 5.87 -4.50 22.79
CA THR A 42 6.32 -4.54 24.17
C THR A 42 7.63 -3.78 24.22
N ARG A 43 7.56 -2.49 24.55
CA ARG A 43 8.75 -1.66 24.77
C ARG A 43 9.50 -2.12 26.01
N ALA A 44 10.35 -3.14 25.88
CA ALA A 44 11.40 -3.45 26.84
C ALA A 44 12.44 -4.44 26.27
N GLY A 45 13.57 -3.91 25.77
CA GLY A 45 14.85 -4.63 25.78
C GLY A 45 15.36 -5.18 24.44
N ALA A 46 16.07 -4.34 23.69
CA ALA A 46 17.29 -4.68 22.95
C ALA A 46 17.34 -6.01 22.14
N GLN A 47 16.36 -6.24 21.27
CA GLN A 47 16.59 -6.96 20.02
C GLN A 47 16.07 -6.06 18.89
N GLU A 48 16.87 -5.84 17.86
CA GLU A 48 16.40 -5.23 16.62
C GLU A 48 15.37 -6.20 16.02
N GLU A 49 14.10 -5.92 16.26
CA GLU A 49 12.99 -6.70 15.74
C GLU A 49 12.89 -6.43 14.24
N VAL A 50 13.37 -7.40 13.45
CA VAL A 50 13.22 -7.43 12.00
C VAL A 50 11.94 -8.15 11.63
N LEU A 51 11.09 -7.51 10.83
CA LEU A 51 9.85 -8.07 10.31
C LEU A 51 10.10 -8.56 8.88
N GLN A 52 9.97 -9.87 8.64
CA GLN A 52 10.04 -10.43 7.29
C GLN A 52 8.64 -10.58 6.72
N VAL A 53 8.39 -10.00 5.55
CA VAL A 53 7.09 -10.05 4.87
C VAL A 53 7.27 -10.42 3.41
N ASN A 54 6.32 -11.16 2.86
CA ASN A 54 6.22 -11.38 1.43
C ASN A 54 5.48 -10.19 0.82
N PHE A 55 6.17 -9.39 0.02
CA PHE A 55 5.64 -8.24 -0.67
C PHE A 55 5.84 -8.44 -2.18
N GLU A 56 4.73 -8.49 -2.94
CA GLU A 56 4.74 -8.72 -4.40
C GLU A 56 5.52 -9.99 -4.82
N GLY A 57 5.43 -11.05 -4.01
CA GLY A 57 6.12 -12.32 -4.26
C GLY A 57 7.61 -12.33 -3.88
N GLN A 58 8.10 -11.27 -3.24
CA GLN A 58 9.47 -11.14 -2.76
C GLN A 58 9.50 -11.03 -1.23
N MET A 59 10.38 -11.80 -0.60
CA MET A 59 10.64 -11.65 0.83
C MET A 59 11.47 -10.39 1.07
N ILE A 60 10.89 -9.43 1.76
CA ILE A 60 11.57 -8.21 2.20
C ILE A 60 11.73 -8.23 3.73
N THR A 61 12.76 -7.55 4.22
CA THR A 61 13.00 -7.34 5.65
C THR A 61 12.73 -5.88 5.96
N LEU A 62 11.84 -5.64 6.91
CA LEU A 62 11.51 -4.33 7.45
C LEU A 62 12.12 -4.21 8.84
N GLU A 63 12.91 -3.17 9.06
CA GLU A 63 13.40 -2.80 10.38
C GLU A 63 12.45 -1.81 11.05
N THR A 64 12.64 -1.56 12.35
CA THR A 64 11.86 -0.54 13.05
C THR A 64 11.98 0.84 12.39
N ALA A 65 13.11 1.16 11.76
CA ALA A 65 13.32 2.41 11.02
C ALA A 65 12.52 2.51 9.71
N ASP A 66 12.00 1.39 9.20
CA ASP A 66 11.14 1.35 8.02
C ASP A 66 9.67 1.57 8.34
N ILE A 67 9.29 1.47 9.63
CA ILE A 67 7.95 1.79 10.09
C ILE A 67 7.83 3.30 10.27
N VAL A 68 7.09 3.94 9.35
CA VAL A 68 7.11 5.40 9.19
C VAL A 68 6.37 6.12 10.33
N ALA A 69 5.33 5.48 10.89
CA ALA A 69 4.61 5.84 12.12
C ALA A 69 3.33 4.99 12.27
N SER A 70 2.47 5.36 13.23
CA SER A 70 1.08 4.94 13.33
C SER A 70 0.12 6.00 12.79
N ALA A 71 -0.88 5.58 12.02
CA ALA A 71 -1.97 6.43 11.56
C ALA A 71 -2.97 6.64 12.70
N GLN A 72 -3.02 7.85 13.24
CA GLN A 72 -3.94 8.25 14.30
C GLN A 72 -4.61 9.57 13.93
N LYS A 73 -5.89 9.74 14.29
CA LYS A 73 -6.59 11.01 14.14
C LYS A 73 -5.80 12.11 14.86
N MET A 74 -5.43 13.16 14.13
CA MET A 74 -4.79 14.32 14.71
C MET A 74 -5.73 15.03 15.68
N ASN A 75 -5.18 15.57 16.78
CA ASN A 75 -5.95 16.38 17.71
C ASN A 75 -6.34 17.72 17.08
N SER A 76 -7.48 18.29 17.49
CA SER A 76 -8.10 19.47 16.88
C SER A 76 -7.19 20.69 16.79
N ALA A 77 -6.31 20.90 17.79
CA ALA A 77 -5.39 22.03 17.81
C ALA A 77 -4.28 21.94 16.74
N ASP A 78 -3.84 20.72 16.41
CA ASP A 78 -2.85 20.48 15.36
C ASP A 78 -3.52 20.47 13.98
N ALA A 79 -4.78 20.04 13.91
CA ALA A 79 -5.60 20.09 12.70
C ALA A 79 -5.80 21.53 12.22
N ASP A 80 -6.16 22.48 13.10
CA ASP A 80 -6.41 23.88 12.72
C ASP A 80 -5.15 24.56 12.12
N ALA A 81 -3.98 24.31 12.69
CA ALA A 81 -2.71 24.86 12.18
C ALA A 81 -2.34 24.24 10.82
N GLN A 82 -2.62 22.95 10.64
CA GLN A 82 -2.40 22.25 9.38
C GLN A 82 -3.40 22.66 8.30
N ASP A 83 -4.65 22.90 8.67
CA ASP A 83 -5.71 23.33 7.76
C ASP A 83 -5.39 24.70 7.14
N VAL A 84 -4.89 25.66 7.94
CA VAL A 84 -4.45 26.97 7.41
C VAL A 84 -3.26 26.80 6.45
N SER A 85 -2.33 25.90 6.75
CA SER A 85 -1.20 25.60 5.86
C SER A 85 -1.67 24.94 4.56
N ASN A 86 -2.62 24.02 4.65
CA ASN A 86 -3.20 23.30 3.52
C ASN A 86 -4.04 24.22 2.64
N LEU A 87 -4.77 25.18 3.21
CA LEU A 87 -5.55 26.16 2.47
C LEU A 87 -4.65 27.06 1.61
N ASN A 88 -3.54 27.54 2.18
CA ASN A 88 -2.53 28.29 1.43
C ASN A 88 -1.88 27.42 0.34
N ALA A 89 -1.59 26.15 0.62
CA ALA A 89 -1.06 25.23 -0.38
C ALA A 89 -2.06 24.95 -1.50
N ALA A 90 -3.34 24.71 -1.18
CA ALA A 90 -4.41 24.46 -2.16
C ALA A 90 -4.61 25.65 -3.11
N PHE A 91 -4.51 26.89 -2.60
CA PHE A 91 -4.54 28.09 -3.43
C PHE A 91 -3.32 28.20 -4.37
N MET A 92 -2.15 27.70 -3.97
CA MET A 92 -0.97 27.62 -4.84
C MET A 92 -1.00 26.40 -5.78
N SER A 93 -1.71 25.33 -5.42
CA SER A 93 -1.83 24.12 -6.23
C SER A 93 -2.80 24.26 -7.40
N ALA A 94 -3.75 25.21 -7.35
CA ALA A 94 -4.63 25.50 -8.48
C ALA A 94 -3.89 26.07 -9.72
N GLU A 95 -2.66 26.60 -9.53
CA GLU A 95 -1.76 27.01 -10.63
C GLU A 95 -0.66 25.98 -10.94
N LYS A 96 -0.50 24.92 -10.12
CA LYS A 96 0.42 23.81 -10.40
C LYS A 96 -0.24 22.89 -11.44
N GLU A 97 0.07 23.08 -12.72
CA GLU A 97 0.06 21.95 -13.65
C GLU A 97 0.91 20.84 -13.01
N ALA A 98 0.25 19.76 -12.58
CA ALA A 98 0.78 18.79 -11.63
C ALA A 98 2.12 18.22 -12.10
N GLN A 99 3.20 18.75 -11.56
CA GLN A 99 4.48 18.06 -11.61
C GLN A 99 4.31 16.82 -10.74
N LEU A 100 4.10 15.68 -11.39
CA LEU A 100 4.00 14.39 -10.72
C LEU A 100 5.29 14.11 -9.97
N LEU A 101 5.16 13.50 -8.80
CA LEU A 101 6.30 13.03 -8.03
C LEU A 101 7.10 12.02 -8.86
N ASP A 102 8.39 12.28 -9.11
CA ASP A 102 9.28 11.38 -9.87
C ASP A 102 9.79 10.25 -8.97
N VAL A 103 8.91 9.29 -8.72
CA VAL A 103 9.16 8.01 -8.05
C VAL A 103 8.27 6.92 -8.66
N THR A 104 8.70 5.67 -8.60
CA THR A 104 7.81 4.53 -8.85
C THR A 104 7.23 4.08 -7.52
N PHE A 105 5.91 4.16 -7.37
CA PHE A 105 5.22 3.71 -6.16
C PHE A 105 4.59 2.33 -6.39
N ILE A 106 4.79 1.43 -5.43
CA ILE A 106 4.35 0.03 -5.49
C ILE A 106 3.56 -0.27 -4.21
N MET A 107 2.36 -0.84 -4.35
CA MET A 107 1.54 -1.34 -3.24
C MET A 107 0.71 -2.52 -3.75
N SER A 108 0.23 -3.35 -2.82
CA SER A 108 -0.78 -4.35 -3.15
C SER A 108 -2.14 -3.69 -3.42
N ASP A 109 -2.90 -4.24 -4.35
CA ASP A 109 -4.30 -3.88 -4.58
C ASP A 109 -5.25 -4.53 -3.53
N GLU A 110 -4.75 -5.46 -2.73
CA GLU A 110 -5.52 -6.13 -1.68
C GLU A 110 -5.74 -5.21 -0.47
N PRO A 111 -6.88 -5.34 0.23
CA PRO A 111 -7.11 -4.63 1.49
C PRO A 111 -6.01 -4.92 2.52
N VAL A 112 -5.66 -3.90 3.30
CA VAL A 112 -4.74 -4.06 4.44
C VAL A 112 -5.51 -4.66 5.59
N GLU A 113 -5.27 -5.95 5.86
CA GLU A 113 -5.96 -6.71 6.91
C GLU A 113 -5.10 -6.85 8.19
N ASN A 114 -3.78 -6.86 8.07
CA ASN A 114 -2.86 -7.10 9.21
C ASN A 114 -2.42 -5.83 9.95
N GLY A 115 -3.14 -4.72 9.76
CA GLY A 115 -2.85 -3.46 10.43
C GLY A 115 -1.54 -2.77 10.05
N MET A 116 -0.83 -3.28 9.04
CA MET A 116 0.41 -2.73 8.51
C MET A 116 0.26 -2.52 7.01
N PHE A 117 0.15 -1.26 6.59
CA PHE A 117 0.17 -0.89 5.18
C PHE A 117 1.61 -0.82 4.70
N ILE A 118 2.04 -1.81 3.93
CA ILE A 118 3.40 -1.91 3.38
C ILE A 118 3.42 -1.39 1.94
N PHE A 119 4.42 -0.60 1.60
CA PHE A 119 4.57 -0.03 0.26
C PHE A 119 6.05 0.08 -0.13
N GLY A 120 6.29 0.02 -1.43
CA GLY A 120 7.59 0.19 -2.07
C GLY A 120 7.69 1.54 -2.78
N ILE A 121 8.87 2.16 -2.72
CA ILE A 121 9.21 3.37 -3.46
C ILE A 121 10.57 3.18 -4.14
N GLU A 122 10.58 3.23 -5.46
CA GLU A 122 11.80 3.32 -6.25
C GLU A 122 12.09 4.77 -6.60
N ALA A 123 13.30 5.24 -6.28
CA ALA A 123 13.72 6.60 -6.59
C ALA A 123 15.11 6.62 -7.25
N LYS A 124 15.29 7.55 -8.20
CA LYS A 124 16.59 7.79 -8.86
C LYS A 124 17.59 8.54 -7.98
N GLU A 125 17.09 9.20 -6.93
CA GLU A 125 17.88 10.00 -6.02
C GLU A 125 17.23 9.99 -4.63
N ALA A 126 18.05 10.15 -3.60
CA ALA A 126 17.58 10.28 -2.23
C ALA A 126 16.74 11.56 -2.07
N LYS A 127 15.66 11.48 -1.28
CA LYS A 127 14.75 12.62 -1.05
C LYS A 127 14.00 12.45 0.27
N SER A 128 13.57 13.58 0.82
CA SER A 128 12.62 13.60 1.94
C SER A 128 11.21 13.59 1.39
N LEU A 129 10.36 12.75 1.97
CA LEU A 129 8.97 12.58 1.57
C LEU A 129 8.06 12.73 2.77
N LYS A 130 6.88 13.30 2.55
CA LYS A 130 5.80 13.40 3.52
C LYS A 130 4.62 12.55 3.08
N ILE A 131 4.15 11.72 4.00
CA ILE A 131 2.90 10.96 3.90
C ILE A 131 1.80 11.76 4.56
N GLU A 132 0.69 11.90 3.87
CA GLU A 132 -0.60 12.28 4.43
C GLU A 132 -1.60 11.18 4.15
N MET A 133 -2.42 10.82 5.13
CA MET A 133 -3.52 9.89 4.93
C MET A 133 -4.81 10.56 5.37
N PHE A 134 -5.83 10.52 4.53
CA PHE A 134 -7.14 11.12 4.78
C PHE A 134 -8.21 10.03 4.81
N ASP A 135 -9.26 10.26 5.61
CA ASP A 135 -10.44 9.38 5.66
C ASP A 135 -11.21 9.32 4.33
N GLU A 136 -12.24 8.48 4.29
CA GLU A 136 -13.05 8.20 3.08
C GLU A 136 -13.64 9.46 2.46
N GLU A 137 -14.01 10.42 3.30
CA GLU A 137 -14.60 11.68 2.87
C GLU A 137 -13.54 12.72 2.47
N GLY A 138 -12.25 12.45 2.75
CA GLY A 138 -11.13 13.34 2.45
C GLY A 138 -11.04 14.57 3.35
N TYR A 139 -11.78 14.59 4.46
CA TYR A 139 -11.87 15.76 5.35
C TYR A 139 -10.93 15.65 6.54
N ALA A 140 -10.76 14.45 7.12
CA ALA A 140 -9.92 14.29 8.30
C ALA A 140 -8.58 13.63 7.95
N MET A 141 -7.50 14.30 8.32
CA MET A 141 -6.16 13.73 8.26
C MET A 141 -5.96 12.75 9.41
N VAL A 142 -5.60 11.51 9.06
CA VAL A 142 -5.37 10.39 9.99
C VAL A 142 -3.91 9.92 9.99
N ALA A 143 -3.05 10.49 9.14
CA ALA A 143 -1.60 10.36 9.25
C ALA A 143 -0.90 11.57 8.64
N ASN A 144 0.21 12.01 9.23
CA ASN A 144 1.08 13.06 8.72
C ASN A 144 2.52 12.81 9.17
N ASN A 145 3.33 12.18 8.32
CA ASN A 145 4.67 11.74 8.72
C ASN A 145 5.70 12.08 7.64
N GLN A 146 6.90 12.43 8.07
CA GLN A 146 8.03 12.70 7.17
C GLN A 146 9.11 11.64 7.37
N PHE A 147 9.70 11.20 6.27
CA PHE A 147 10.77 10.21 6.24
C PHE A 147 11.66 10.42 5.03
N ASP A 148 12.87 9.88 5.10
CA ASP A 148 13.83 9.95 4.02
C ASP A 148 13.89 8.61 3.28
N ILE A 149 14.09 8.69 1.97
CA ILE A 149 14.36 7.55 1.11
C ILE A 149 15.74 7.70 0.45
N THR A 150 16.38 6.58 0.15
CA THR A 150 17.63 6.53 -0.60
C THR A 150 17.39 6.28 -2.09
N GLU A 151 18.43 6.42 -2.91
CA GLU A 151 18.41 5.92 -4.29
C GLU A 151 18.11 4.40 -4.32
N GLY A 152 17.36 3.96 -5.32
CA GLY A 152 16.93 2.58 -5.49
C GLY A 152 15.60 2.28 -4.78
N ASN A 153 15.44 1.01 -4.37
CA ASN A 153 14.22 0.51 -3.75
C ASN A 153 14.20 0.78 -2.25
N ASN A 154 13.08 1.34 -1.78
CA ASN A 154 12.81 1.62 -0.39
C ASN A 154 11.50 0.92 -0.02
N TYR A 155 11.51 0.11 1.03
CA TYR A 155 10.29 -0.50 1.56
C TYR A 155 9.96 0.14 2.89
N LYS A 156 8.70 0.53 3.06
CA LYS A 156 8.22 1.24 4.23
C LYS A 156 6.88 0.67 4.65
N ALA A 157 6.54 0.88 5.93
CA ALA A 157 5.27 0.44 6.46
C ALA A 157 4.62 1.51 7.34
N LEU A 158 3.31 1.71 7.16
CA LEU A 158 2.48 2.56 8.01
C LEU A 158 1.58 1.68 8.86
N ASN A 159 1.63 1.83 10.18
CA ASN A 159 0.73 1.10 11.06
C ASN A 159 -0.67 1.73 10.99
N VAL A 160 -1.65 0.96 10.53
CA VAL A 160 -3.05 1.37 10.32
C VAL A 160 -4.02 0.68 11.28
N ASN A 161 -3.53 -0.01 12.31
CA ASN A 161 -4.36 -0.75 13.27
C ASN A 161 -5.42 0.11 13.97
N SER A 162 -5.16 1.41 14.16
CA SER A 162 -6.10 2.34 14.80
C SER A 162 -7.13 2.93 13.84
N LEU A 163 -7.05 2.62 12.56
CA LEU A 163 -8.01 3.08 11.57
C LEU A 163 -9.23 2.16 11.54
N ALA A 164 -10.40 2.75 11.31
CA ALA A 164 -11.62 1.97 11.07
C ALA A 164 -11.59 1.39 9.65
N ASP A 165 -12.37 0.35 9.41
CA ASP A 165 -12.60 -0.19 8.08
C ASP A 165 -13.06 0.90 7.12
N GLY A 166 -12.45 0.96 5.93
CA GLY A 166 -12.82 1.95 4.94
C GLY A 166 -11.74 2.19 3.88
N ALA A 167 -12.08 3.06 2.94
CA ALA A 167 -11.15 3.58 1.95
C ALA A 167 -10.52 4.87 2.46
N TYR A 168 -9.22 5.01 2.25
CA TYR A 168 -8.44 6.17 2.68
C TYR A 168 -7.64 6.72 1.49
N THR A 169 -7.46 8.03 1.45
CA THR A 169 -6.57 8.67 0.48
C THR A 169 -5.18 8.74 1.07
N PHE A 170 -4.24 7.98 0.52
CA PHE A 170 -2.82 8.06 0.81
C PHE A 170 -2.16 9.03 -0.18
N ARG A 171 -1.56 10.09 0.35
CA ARG A 171 -0.83 11.10 -0.41
C ARG A 171 0.64 11.08 -0.03
N LEU A 172 1.49 11.04 -1.03
CA LEU A 172 2.94 11.16 -0.90
C LEU A 172 3.40 12.46 -1.55
N LYS A 173 4.21 13.26 -0.85
CA LYS A 173 4.71 14.54 -1.38
C LYS A 173 6.19 14.78 -1.08
N ASP A 174 6.87 15.48 -1.98
CA ASP A 174 8.24 15.98 -1.74
C ASP A 174 8.24 17.43 -1.23
N ASP A 175 9.43 17.94 -0.90
CA ASP A 175 9.62 19.31 -0.43
C ASP A 175 9.30 20.38 -1.50
N ALA A 176 9.28 20.02 -2.78
CA ALA A 176 8.81 20.90 -3.86
C ALA A 176 7.27 20.89 -3.98
N GLY A 177 6.59 20.08 -3.18
CA GLY A 177 5.15 19.87 -3.20
C GLY A 177 4.67 19.19 -4.48
N LYS A 178 5.49 18.31 -5.07
CA LYS A 178 5.03 17.34 -6.07
C LYS A 178 4.36 16.20 -5.33
N GLU A 179 3.25 15.72 -5.85
CA GLU A 179 2.37 14.81 -5.12
C GLU A 179 2.01 13.57 -5.93
N LEU A 180 1.66 12.50 -5.22
CA LEU A 180 1.09 11.27 -5.74
C LEU A 180 0.00 10.81 -4.78
N ASP A 181 -1.20 10.58 -5.29
CA ASP A 181 -2.33 10.04 -4.52
C ASP A 181 -2.58 8.57 -4.87
N ARG A 182 -2.96 7.78 -3.86
CA ARG A 182 -3.40 6.38 -3.95
C ARG A 182 -4.57 6.15 -3.02
N THR A 183 -5.46 5.25 -3.40
CA THR A 183 -6.52 4.77 -2.50
C THR A 183 -6.04 3.51 -1.80
N VAL A 184 -6.12 3.49 -0.47
CA VAL A 184 -5.79 2.34 0.37
C VAL A 184 -7.07 1.87 1.05
N THR A 185 -7.39 0.59 0.93
CA THR A 185 -8.52 0.00 1.66
C THR A 185 -7.98 -0.66 2.92
N VAL A 186 -8.49 -0.25 4.08
CA VAL A 186 -8.15 -0.85 5.37
C VAL A 186 -9.33 -1.70 5.83
N LYS A 187 -9.02 -2.88 6.36
CA LYS A 187 -9.95 -3.73 7.08
C LYS A 187 -9.30 -4.11 8.40
N SER A 188 -10.00 -3.93 9.50
CA SER A 188 -9.57 -4.45 10.79
C SER A 188 -9.46 -5.97 10.71
N ALA A 189 -8.40 -6.50 11.30
CA ALA A 189 -8.29 -7.94 11.52
C ALA A 189 -9.45 -8.38 12.42
N GLU A 190 -10.26 -9.34 11.95
CA GLU A 190 -11.32 -9.99 12.76
C GLU A 190 -10.73 -10.81 13.92
#